data_AF-A0A2Z5UW19-F1
#
_entry.id   AF-A0A2Z5UW19-F1
#
_cell.length_a   1.000
_cell.length_b   1.000
_cell.length_c   1.000
_cell.angle_alpha   90.00
_cell.angle_beta   90.00
_cell.angle_gamma   90.00
#
_symmetry.space_group_name_H-M   'P 1'
#
loop_
_entity.id
_entity.type
_entity.pdbx_description
1 polymer ?
#
loop_
_entity_poly.entity_id
_entity_poly.type
_entity_poly.pdbx_seq_one_letter_code
_entity_poly.pdbx_strand_id
1 'polypeptide(L)'
;MISALEIHGVPIECINQAAVTYHVPAKLILSILAIEGGRVGLASSNKNGSFDYGPMQINSIWLAKIQQYGYTQQQLQYDPCANVMVGTWILSQNIANASTTWRGIGGYHSHTTALNYRYQKKVSEVYQLLSHYLSNSNTRNA
;
A
#
# COMPACT_ATOMS: atom_id res chain seq x y z
N MET A 1 17.35 -14.99 0.80
CA MET A 1 17.32 -14.84 -0.67
C MET A 1 17.65 -13.39 -0.96
N ILE A 2 18.62 -13.13 -1.83
CA ILE A 2 18.86 -11.78 -2.33
C ILE A 2 17.70 -11.48 -3.28
N SER A 3 16.73 -10.64 -2.91
CA SER A 3 15.80 -10.11 -3.91
C SER A 3 16.58 -9.20 -4.83
N ALA A 4 16.64 -9.55 -6.10
CA ALA A 4 17.37 -8.79 -7.10
C ALA A 4 16.66 -7.47 -7.48
N LEU A 5 15.39 -7.33 -7.09
CA LEU A 5 14.56 -6.16 -7.40
C LEU A 5 13.69 -5.76 -6.20
N GLU A 6 13.93 -4.56 -5.70
CA GLU A 6 13.12 -3.92 -4.66
C GLU A 6 12.49 -2.63 -5.21
N ILE A 7 11.24 -2.39 -4.83
CA ILE A 7 10.54 -1.13 -5.14
C ILE A 7 10.16 -0.49 -3.80
N HIS A 8 10.66 0.73 -3.56
CA HIS A 8 10.51 1.42 -2.27
C HIS A 8 10.98 0.58 -1.06
N GLY A 9 12.04 -0.22 -1.24
CA GLY A 9 12.57 -1.13 -0.21
C GLY A 9 11.68 -2.34 0.07
N VAL A 10 10.73 -2.64 -0.82
CA VAL A 10 9.89 -3.84 -0.75
C VAL A 10 10.28 -4.80 -1.86
N PRO A 11 10.65 -6.05 -1.55
CA PRO A 11 10.85 -7.11 -2.53
C PRO A 11 9.66 -7.29 -3.46
N ILE A 12 9.91 -7.42 -4.76
CA ILE A 12 8.84 -7.57 -5.75
C ILE A 12 8.02 -8.84 -5.55
N GLU A 13 8.65 -9.90 -5.04
CA GLU A 13 7.97 -11.16 -4.71
C GLU A 13 6.89 -10.93 -3.64
N CYS A 14 7.17 -10.07 -2.66
CA CYS A 14 6.22 -9.75 -1.59
C CYS A 14 5.07 -8.88 -2.09
N ILE A 15 5.33 -7.93 -3.00
CA ILE A 15 4.29 -7.15 -3.67
C ILE A 15 3.37 -8.06 -4.49
N ASN A 16 3.95 -8.96 -5.28
CA ASN A 16 3.20 -9.90 -6.12
C ASN A 16 2.38 -10.88 -5.26
N GLN A 17 2.96 -11.39 -4.17
CA GLN A 17 2.25 -12.26 -3.25
C GLN A 17 1.06 -11.55 -2.62
N ALA A 18 1.22 -10.30 -2.17
CA ALA A 18 0.13 -9.51 -1.61
C ALA A 18 -0.97 -9.24 -2.65
N ALA A 19 -0.58 -8.92 -3.89
CA ALA A 19 -1.50 -8.69 -5.01
C ALA A 19 -2.38 -9.91 -5.28
N VAL A 20 -1.78 -11.09 -5.38
CA VAL A 20 -2.50 -12.35 -5.60
C VAL A 20 -3.39 -12.69 -4.41
N THR A 21 -2.86 -12.58 -3.19
CA THR A 21 -3.57 -13.00 -1.96
C THR A 21 -4.85 -12.20 -1.73
N TYR A 22 -4.82 -10.89 -1.99
CA TYR A 22 -5.93 -9.99 -1.69
C TYR A 22 -6.68 -9.49 -2.94
N HIS A 23 -6.37 -10.06 -4.10
CA HIS A 23 -6.96 -9.69 -5.39
C HIS A 23 -6.88 -8.17 -5.68
N VAL A 24 -5.78 -7.54 -5.25
CA VAL A 24 -5.48 -6.14 -5.53
C VAL A 24 -4.47 -6.09 -6.67
N PRO A 25 -4.69 -5.31 -7.75
CA PRO A 25 -3.70 -5.20 -8.82
C PRO A 25 -2.35 -4.73 -8.28
N ALA A 26 -1.25 -5.43 -8.60
CA ALA A 26 0.10 -5.07 -8.15
C ALA A 26 0.44 -3.60 -8.45
N LYS A 27 0.02 -3.11 -9.62
CA LYS A 27 0.14 -1.70 -10.02
C LYS A 27 -0.51 -0.72 -9.05
N LEU A 28 -1.64 -1.08 -8.43
CA LEU A 28 -2.29 -0.25 -7.41
C LEU A 28 -1.47 -0.24 -6.12
N ILE A 29 -0.91 -1.38 -5.71
CA ILE A 29 0.00 -1.46 -4.56
C ILE A 29 1.25 -0.58 -4.79
N LEU A 30 1.84 -0.66 -5.99
CA LEU A 30 2.97 0.20 -6.39
C LEU A 30 2.60 1.69 -6.35
N SER A 31 1.39 2.03 -6.79
CA SER A 31 0.89 3.42 -6.74
C SER A 31 0.77 3.92 -5.31
N ILE A 32 0.29 3.10 -4.39
CA ILE A 32 0.19 3.44 -2.96
C ILE A 32 1.57 3.57 -2.33
N LEU A 33 2.50 2.64 -2.58
CA LEU A 33 3.88 2.73 -2.10
C LEU A 33 4.55 4.06 -2.52
N ALA A 34 4.36 4.47 -3.77
CA ALA A 34 4.87 5.74 -4.29
C ALA A 34 4.22 6.96 -3.61
N ILE A 35 2.91 6.92 -3.31
CA ILE A 35 2.21 8.02 -2.65
C ILE A 35 2.52 8.12 -1.16
N GLU A 36 2.64 6.99 -0.47
CA GLU A 36 2.96 6.96 0.97
C GLU A 36 4.41 7.37 1.22
N GLY A 37 5.33 7.06 0.30
CA GLY A 37 6.74 7.45 0.41
C GLY A 37 7.45 6.92 1.66
N GLY A 38 6.88 5.86 2.26
CA GLY A 38 7.45 5.20 3.42
C GLY A 38 8.72 4.44 3.08
N ARG A 39 9.44 4.01 4.12
CA ARG A 39 10.63 3.15 3.99
C ARG A 39 10.73 2.20 5.16
N VAL A 40 11.48 1.11 4.99
CA VAL A 40 11.81 0.19 6.07
C VAL A 40 12.47 0.95 7.22
N GLY A 41 12.00 0.68 8.44
CA GLY A 41 12.43 1.33 9.67
C GLY A 41 11.72 2.65 9.99
N LEU A 42 10.90 3.21 9.08
CA LEU A 42 10.20 4.47 9.33
C LEU A 42 9.01 4.28 10.28
N ALA A 43 8.90 5.19 11.25
CA ALA A 43 7.72 5.40 12.08
C ALA A 43 7.42 6.91 12.11
N SER A 44 6.40 7.34 11.36
CA SER A 44 6.02 8.75 11.24
C SER A 44 5.00 9.10 12.31
N SER A 45 5.31 10.04 13.19
CA SER A 45 4.36 10.48 14.25
C SER A 45 3.29 11.42 13.69
N ASN A 46 2.04 11.18 14.06
CA ASN A 46 0.90 12.03 13.73
C ASN A 46 0.50 12.92 14.92
N LYS A 47 -0.14 14.06 14.63
CA LYS A 47 -0.59 15.04 15.65
C LYS A 47 -1.55 14.45 16.71
N ASN A 48 -2.25 13.37 16.36
CA ASN A 48 -3.18 12.67 17.25
C ASN A 48 -2.51 11.57 18.09
N GLY A 49 -1.17 11.46 18.08
CA GLY A 49 -0.40 10.47 18.83
C GLY A 49 -0.30 9.09 18.15
N SER A 50 -0.96 8.89 17.01
CA SER A 50 -0.78 7.67 16.19
C SER A 50 0.54 7.72 15.42
N PHE A 51 1.00 6.56 14.93
CA PHE A 51 2.20 6.44 14.10
C PHE A 51 1.90 5.69 12.81
N ASP A 52 2.55 6.06 11.71
CA ASP A 52 2.51 5.33 10.43
C ASP A 52 3.81 4.56 10.20
N TYR A 53 3.69 3.24 10.01
CA TYR A 53 4.84 2.34 9.99
C TYR A 53 5.20 1.83 8.59
N GLY A 54 6.50 1.84 8.29
CA GLY A 54 7.11 1.13 7.16
C GLY A 54 6.71 1.66 5.77
N PRO A 55 6.99 0.89 4.71
CA PRO A 55 6.80 1.31 3.32
C PRO A 55 5.38 1.77 2.95
N MET A 56 4.34 1.05 3.37
CA MET A 56 2.94 1.40 3.11
C MET A 56 2.33 2.33 4.18
N GLN A 57 3.15 2.89 5.09
CA GLN A 57 2.73 3.84 6.12
C GLN A 57 1.46 3.40 6.87
N ILE A 58 1.49 2.18 7.40
CA ILE A 58 0.32 1.59 8.08
C ILE A 58 0.15 2.26 9.44
N ASN A 59 -1.01 2.88 9.65
CA ASN A 59 -1.29 3.57 10.88
C ASN A 59 -1.48 2.60 12.07
N SER A 60 -0.94 2.99 13.23
CA SER A 60 -0.97 2.27 14.50
C SER A 60 -2.38 1.89 14.99
N ILE A 61 -3.45 2.55 14.52
CA ILE A 61 -4.84 2.17 14.82
C ILE A 61 -5.16 0.73 14.40
N TRP A 62 -4.44 0.18 13.43
CA TRP A 62 -4.65 -1.18 12.95
C TRP A 62 -4.00 -2.25 13.84
N LEU A 63 -3.08 -1.89 14.74
CA LEU A 63 -2.28 -2.83 15.53
C LEU A 63 -3.15 -3.83 16.30
N ALA A 64 -4.18 -3.35 17.00
CA ALA A 64 -5.07 -4.21 17.78
C ALA A 64 -5.79 -5.26 16.91
N LYS A 65 -6.09 -4.93 15.65
CA LYS A 65 -6.76 -5.84 14.72
C LYS A 65 -5.78 -6.83 14.10
N ILE A 66 -4.60 -6.37 13.70
CA ILE A 66 -3.63 -7.23 12.99
C ILE A 66 -2.86 -8.17 13.91
N GLN A 67 -2.76 -7.84 15.19
CA GLN A 67 -2.15 -8.70 16.20
C GLN A 67 -2.87 -10.04 16.32
N GLN A 68 -4.18 -10.07 16.05
CA GLN A 68 -4.98 -11.30 16.00
C GLN A 68 -4.55 -12.24 14.87
N TYR A 69 -3.86 -11.71 13.84
CA TYR A 69 -3.29 -12.48 12.73
C TYR A 69 -1.77 -12.70 12.89
N GLY A 70 -1.20 -12.39 14.06
CA GLY A 70 0.21 -12.61 14.37
C GLY A 70 1.16 -11.50 13.89
N TYR A 71 0.65 -10.36 13.43
CA TYR A 71 1.49 -9.21 13.04
C TYR A 71 1.73 -8.26 14.22
N THR A 72 2.97 -7.78 14.33
CA THR A 72 3.42 -6.84 15.35
C THR A 72 3.80 -5.49 14.75
N GLN A 73 3.85 -4.46 15.60
CA GLN A 73 4.38 -3.14 15.20
C GLN A 73 5.81 -3.23 14.65
N GLN A 74 6.67 -4.04 15.28
CA GLN A 74 8.05 -4.23 14.83
C GLN A 74 8.10 -4.84 13.41
N GLN A 75 7.26 -5.83 13.13
CA GLN A 75 7.16 -6.40 11.78
C GLN A 75 6.65 -5.37 10.78
N LEU A 76 5.62 -4.58 11.11
CA LEU A 76 5.17 -3.51 10.21
C LEU A 76 6.29 -2.51 9.89
N GLN A 77 7.11 -2.18 10.88
CA GLN A 77 8.14 -1.17 10.70
C GLN A 77 9.37 -1.71 9.95
N TYR A 78 9.81 -2.93 10.22
CA TYR A 78 11.11 -3.43 9.78
C TYR A 78 11.05 -4.62 8.80
N ASP A 79 9.91 -5.31 8.68
CA ASP A 79 9.73 -6.37 7.68
C ASP A 79 8.90 -5.83 6.51
N PRO A 80 9.52 -5.51 5.36
CA PRO A 80 8.81 -4.95 4.21
C PRO A 80 7.76 -5.90 3.63
N CYS A 81 7.96 -7.22 3.76
CA CYS A 81 7.01 -8.22 3.28
C CYS A 81 5.79 -8.30 4.18
N ALA A 82 5.97 -8.28 5.50
CA ALA A 82 4.87 -8.15 6.44
C ALA A 82 4.10 -6.85 6.24
N ASN A 83 4.82 -5.73 6.05
CA ASN A 83 4.22 -4.42 5.81
C ASN A 83 3.35 -4.42 4.54
N VAL A 84 3.87 -4.87 3.40
CA VAL A 84 3.08 -4.85 2.15
C VAL A 84 1.88 -5.81 2.19
N MET A 85 2.02 -6.96 2.85
CA MET A 85 0.92 -7.91 3.06
C MET A 85 -0.19 -7.27 3.90
N VAL A 86 0.13 -6.68 5.05
CA VAL A 86 -0.87 -6.06 5.92
C VAL A 86 -1.49 -4.81 5.28
N GLY A 87 -0.69 -3.96 4.63
CA GLY A 87 -1.19 -2.77 3.96
C GLY A 87 -2.15 -3.11 2.82
N THR A 88 -1.83 -4.14 2.04
CA THR A 88 -2.71 -4.61 0.97
C THR A 88 -3.99 -5.24 1.51
N TRP A 89 -3.93 -5.97 2.63
CA TRP A 89 -5.12 -6.45 3.32
C TRP A 89 -6.00 -5.29 3.80
N ILE A 90 -5.44 -4.26 4.44
CA ILE A 90 -6.19 -3.08 4.87
C ILE A 90 -6.86 -2.41 3.66
N LEU A 91 -6.14 -2.26 2.56
CA LEU A 91 -6.66 -1.69 1.32
C LEU A 91 -7.83 -2.53 0.77
N SER A 92 -7.71 -3.85 0.71
CA SER A 92 -8.79 -4.72 0.22
C SER A 92 -10.04 -4.60 1.10
N GLN A 93 -9.87 -4.50 2.41
CA GLN A 93 -11.00 -4.26 3.32
C GLN A 93 -11.67 -2.91 3.05
N ASN A 94 -10.91 -1.85 2.80
CA ASN A 94 -11.49 -0.54 2.48
C ASN A 94 -12.23 -0.55 1.14
N ILE A 95 -11.69 -1.25 0.12
CA ILE A 95 -12.33 -1.42 -1.18
C ILE A 95 -13.64 -2.20 -1.04
N ALA A 96 -13.64 -3.31 -0.30
CA ALA A 96 -14.83 -4.15 -0.13
C ALA A 96 -15.97 -3.45 0.61
N ASN A 97 -15.65 -2.53 1.54
CA ASN A 97 -16.66 -1.84 2.36
C ASN A 97 -17.13 -0.50 1.77
N ALA A 98 -16.57 -0.06 0.64
CA ALA A 98 -16.89 1.22 0.03
C ALA A 98 -17.94 1.08 -1.10
N SER A 99 -18.68 2.16 -1.35
CA SER A 99 -19.66 2.21 -2.45
C SER A 99 -19.03 2.14 -3.85
N THR A 100 -17.75 2.50 -3.96
CA THR A 100 -16.97 2.40 -5.20
C THR A 100 -15.53 2.03 -4.87
N THR A 101 -14.85 1.36 -5.81
CA THR A 101 -13.43 1.00 -5.65
C THR A 101 -12.56 2.21 -5.31
N TRP A 102 -12.75 3.34 -6.01
CA TRP A 102 -11.98 4.55 -5.75
C TRP A 102 -12.26 5.16 -4.39
N ARG A 103 -13.51 5.14 -3.91
CA ARG A 103 -13.82 5.59 -2.55
C ARG A 103 -13.09 4.73 -1.50
N GLY A 104 -13.00 3.43 -1.74
CA GLY A 104 -12.25 2.49 -0.91
C GLY A 104 -10.74 2.73 -0.97
N ILE A 105 -10.16 2.97 -2.15
CA ILE A 105 -8.75 3.36 -2.30
C ILE A 105 -8.44 4.62 -1.47
N GLY A 106 -9.29 5.65 -1.56
CA GLY A 106 -9.13 6.83 -0.71
C GLY A 106 -9.29 6.51 0.79
N GLY A 107 -10.08 5.49 1.12
CA GLY A 107 -10.43 5.09 2.49
C GLY A 107 -9.22 4.55 3.24
N TYR A 108 -8.26 3.97 2.51
CA TYR A 108 -6.95 3.60 3.02
C TYR A 108 -6.27 4.75 3.77
N HIS A 109 -6.34 5.96 3.21
CA HIS A 109 -5.76 7.17 3.82
C HIS A 109 -6.71 7.88 4.78
N SER A 110 -7.97 8.10 4.37
CA SER A 110 -8.93 8.81 5.21
C SER A 110 -10.38 8.59 4.77
N HIS A 111 -11.29 8.54 5.74
CA HIS A 111 -12.73 8.55 5.48
C HIS A 111 -13.30 9.96 5.27
N THR A 112 -12.60 11.00 5.71
CA THR A 112 -12.97 12.41 5.50
C THR A 112 -13.03 12.72 4.01
N THR A 113 -14.20 13.13 3.51
CA THR A 113 -14.50 13.24 2.07
C THR A 113 -13.44 14.02 1.29
N ALA A 114 -13.01 15.18 1.78
CA ALA A 114 -12.02 16.00 1.09
C ALA A 114 -10.62 15.35 1.03
N LEU A 115 -10.17 14.71 2.11
CA LEU A 115 -8.87 14.03 2.17
C LEU A 115 -8.88 12.76 1.31
N ASN A 116 -9.96 12.01 1.41
CA ASN A 116 -10.20 10.82 0.61
C ASN A 116 -10.11 11.12 -0.89
N TYR A 117 -10.85 12.14 -1.36
CA TYR A 117 -10.85 12.53 -2.77
C TYR A 117 -9.48 13.02 -3.25
N ARG A 118 -8.75 13.78 -2.41
CA ARG A 118 -7.38 14.20 -2.73
C ARG A 118 -6.45 12.98 -2.87
N TYR A 119 -6.58 12.00 -2.00
CA TYR A 119 -5.77 10.78 -2.06
C TYR A 119 -6.09 9.96 -3.31
N GLN A 120 -7.38 9.82 -3.68
CA GLN A 120 -7.79 9.17 -4.93
C GLN A 120 -7.09 9.79 -6.14
N LYS A 121 -7.07 11.12 -6.25
CA LYS A 121 -6.41 11.83 -7.36
C LYS A 121 -4.94 11.47 -7.46
N LYS A 122 -4.21 11.61 -6.35
CA LYS A 122 -2.77 11.26 -6.28
C LYS A 122 -2.51 9.83 -6.71
N VAL A 123 -3.25 8.86 -6.16
CA VAL A 123 -3.09 7.44 -6.52
C VAL A 123 -3.46 7.21 -7.99
N SER A 124 -4.50 7.87 -8.50
CA SER A 124 -4.94 7.71 -9.90
C SER A 124 -3.91 8.21 -10.90
N GLU A 125 -3.21 9.31 -10.61
CA GLU A 125 -2.16 9.87 -11.46
C GLU A 125 -1.00 8.88 -11.60
N VAL A 126 -0.51 8.33 -10.48
CA VAL A 126 0.54 7.31 -10.49
C VAL A 126 0.08 6.02 -11.17
N TYR A 127 -1.15 5.59 -10.90
CA TYR A 127 -1.72 4.38 -11.50
C TYR A 127 -1.82 4.50 -13.03
N GLN A 128 -2.24 5.66 -13.54
CA GLN A 128 -2.32 5.93 -14.99
C GLN A 128 -0.94 5.98 -15.62
N LEU A 129 0.03 6.63 -14.96
CA LEU A 129 1.42 6.67 -15.41
C LEU A 129 2.01 5.25 -15.56
N LEU A 130 1.86 4.42 -14.53
CA LEU A 130 2.31 3.02 -14.57
C LEU A 130 1.56 2.21 -15.64
N SER A 131 0.28 2.48 -15.86
CA SER A 131 -0.51 1.82 -16.90
C SER A 131 0.06 2.09 -18.28
N HIS A 132 0.40 3.35 -18.55
CA HIS A 132 0.98 3.77 -19.82
C HIS A 132 2.39 3.18 -20.05
N TYR A 133 3.23 3.14 -19.02
CA TYR A 133 4.56 2.54 -19.15
C TYR A 133 4.50 1.04 -19.44
N LEU A 134 3.64 0.30 -18.73
CA LEU A 134 3.52 -1.15 -18.86
C LEU A 134 2.77 -1.58 -20.13
N SER A 135 1.86 -0.75 -20.66
CA SER A 135 1.24 -1.02 -21.97
C SER A 135 2.24 -0.82 -23.12
N ASN A 136 3.09 0.21 -23.02
CA ASN A 136 4.04 0.57 -24.07
C ASN A 136 5.34 -0.24 -24.04
N SER A 137 5.62 -0.97 -22.97
CA SER A 137 6.72 -1.95 -22.94
C SER A 137 6.37 -3.22 -23.71
N ASN A 138 5.09 -3.61 -23.74
CA ASN A 138 4.63 -4.78 -24.47
C ASN A 138 4.60 -4.55 -25.99
N THR A 139 4.39 -3.32 -26.45
CA THR A 139 4.41 -2.98 -27.88
C THR A 139 5.80 -2.72 -28.45
N ARG A 140 6.80 -2.46 -27.61
CA ARG A 140 8.20 -2.24 -28.05
C ARG A 140 9.04 -3.50 -28.13
N ASN A 141 8.55 -4.61 -27.58
CA ASN A 141 9.22 -5.91 -27.58
C ASN A 141 8.46 -6.97 -28.43
N ALA A 142 7.55 -6.53 -29.29
CA ALA A 142 6.78 -7.36 -30.22
C ALA A 142 7.12 -7.00 -31.67
#